data_AF-A0A955KPM0-F1
#
_entry.id   AF-A0A955KPM0-F1
#
_cell.length_a   1.000
_cell.length_b   1.000
_cell.length_c   1.000
_cell.angle_alpha   90.00
_cell.angle_beta   90.00
_cell.angle_gamma   90.00
#
_symmetry.space_group_name_H-M   'P 1'
#
loop_
_entity.id
_entity.type
_entity.pdbx_description
1 polymer ?
#
loop_
_entity_poly.entity_id
_entity_poly.type
_entity_poly.pdbx_seq_one_letter_code
_entity_poly.pdbx_strand_id
1 'polypeptide(L)'
;MQNEPSALKKFAPDVFEYLTTIPKGKVTTYGQIARDLFLSTPRLVGKILHQNPDSSQFPCHRVVFSDGRLAPGYAFGGAKVQEQKLRAEGVIFKKNKVDLSKCLF
;
A
#
# COMPACT_ATOMS: atom_id res chain seq x y z
N MET A 1 -15.31 -11.35 29.90
CA MET A 1 -14.24 -11.66 28.92
C MET A 1 -14.28 -10.57 27.86
N GLN A 2 -13.32 -9.64 27.90
CA GLN A 2 -13.25 -8.57 26.89
C GLN A 2 -12.63 -9.18 25.62
N ASN A 3 -13.41 -9.25 24.54
CA ASN A 3 -12.89 -9.70 23.25
C ASN A 3 -12.02 -8.59 22.68
N GLU A 4 -10.70 -8.78 22.71
CA GLU A 4 -9.75 -7.93 22.02
C GLU A 4 -10.12 -7.85 20.52
N PRO A 5 -10.12 -6.65 19.91
CA PRO A 5 -10.32 -6.53 18.48
C PRO A 5 -9.25 -7.33 17.74
N SER A 6 -9.64 -8.04 16.67
CA SER A 6 -8.66 -8.66 15.78
C SER A 6 -7.63 -7.62 15.35
N ALA A 7 -6.36 -8.02 15.20
CA ALA A 7 -5.30 -7.11 14.78
C ALA A 7 -5.66 -6.33 13.50
N LEU A 8 -6.43 -6.96 12.59
CA LEU A 8 -6.98 -6.28 11.40
C LEU A 8 -7.84 -5.09 11.78
N LYS A 9 -8.84 -5.28 12.65
CA LYS A 9 -9.76 -4.21 13.06
C LYS A 9 -9.03 -3.12 13.87
N LYS A 10 -8.04 -3.52 14.68
CA LYS A 10 -7.27 -2.60 15.52
C LYS A 10 -6.43 -1.63 14.69
N PHE A 11 -5.73 -2.12 13.66
CA PHE A 11 -4.74 -1.33 12.91
C PHE A 11 -5.24 -0.78 11.57
N ALA A 12 -6.42 -1.20 11.09
CA ALA A 12 -6.97 -0.70 9.84
C ALA A 12 -7.08 0.83 9.77
N PRO A 13 -7.58 1.54 10.81
CA PRO A 13 -7.67 3.00 10.79
C PRO A 13 -6.31 3.67 10.55
N ASP A 14 -5.28 3.26 11.30
CA ASP A 14 -3.94 3.85 11.21
C ASP A 14 -3.30 3.60 9.84
N VAL A 15 -3.49 2.40 9.28
CA VAL A 15 -3.00 2.08 7.93
C VAL A 15 -3.71 2.93 6.88
N PHE A 16 -5.04 3.10 6.97
CA PHE A 16 -5.78 3.93 6.03
C PHE A 16 -5.38 5.40 6.12
N GLU A 17 -5.19 5.93 7.32
CA GLU A 17 -4.70 7.29 7.54
C GLU A 17 -3.31 7.47 6.90
N TYR A 18 -2.39 6.52 7.14
CA TYR A 18 -1.06 6.51 6.52
C TYR A 18 -1.14 6.58 4.99
N LEU A 19 -2.09 5.88 4.35
CA LEU A 19 -2.22 5.95 2.88
C LEU A 19 -2.49 7.36 2.36
N THR A 20 -3.20 8.18 3.14
CA THR A 20 -3.54 9.55 2.74
C THR A 20 -2.31 10.48 2.76
N THR A 21 -1.27 10.14 3.53
CA THR A 21 -0.05 10.93 3.64
C THR A 21 0.92 10.71 2.48
N ILE A 22 0.76 9.61 1.72
CA ILE A 22 1.66 9.28 0.61
C ILE A 22 1.39 10.24 -0.55
N PRO A 23 2.37 11.07 -1.00
CA PRO A 23 2.15 12.03 -2.07
C PRO A 23 1.85 11.37 -3.41
N LYS A 24 1.10 12.08 -4.28
CA LYS A 24 0.94 11.69 -5.69
C LYS A 24 2.31 11.60 -6.37
N GLY A 25 2.53 10.53 -7.15
CA GLY A 25 3.81 10.29 -7.85
C GLY A 25 4.88 9.67 -6.96
N LYS A 26 4.57 9.39 -5.69
CA LYS A 26 5.40 8.64 -4.75
C LYS A 26 4.75 7.32 -4.37
N VAL A 27 5.58 6.40 -3.89
CA VAL A 27 5.19 5.09 -3.41
C VAL A 27 5.81 4.81 -2.06
N THR A 28 5.20 3.90 -1.30
CA THR A 28 5.81 3.28 -0.13
C THR A 28 5.80 1.76 -0.30
N THR A 29 6.36 1.04 0.66
CA THR A 29 6.34 -0.42 0.67
C THR A 29 5.52 -0.96 1.83
N TYR A 30 4.97 -2.17 1.69
CA TYR A 30 4.28 -2.86 2.80
C TYR A 30 5.16 -2.96 4.06
N GLY A 31 6.47 -3.13 3.88
CA GLY A 31 7.42 -3.22 4.98
C GLY A 31 7.67 -1.88 5.66
N GLN A 32 7.64 -0.79 4.91
CA GLN A 32 7.79 0.56 5.44
C GLN A 32 6.59 0.91 6.33
N ILE A 33 5.36 0.72 5.82
CA ILE A 33 4.13 0.93 6.60
C ILE A 33 4.14 0.09 7.88
N ALA A 34 4.49 -1.19 7.78
CA ALA A 34 4.55 -2.06 8.95
C ALA A 34 5.57 -1.59 9.98
N ARG A 35 6.72 -1.06 9.54
CA ARG A 35 7.74 -0.51 10.43
C ARG A 35 7.24 0.77 11.12
N ASP A 36 6.71 1.71 10.35
CA ASP A 36 6.36 3.04 10.83
C ASP A 36 5.15 3.01 11.77
N LEU A 37 4.25 2.04 11.59
CA LEU A 37 3.10 1.80 12.44
C LEU A 37 3.32 0.67 13.47
N PHE A 38 4.56 0.19 13.65
CA PHE A 38 4.91 -0.86 14.62
C PHE A 38 4.06 -2.14 14.51
N LEU A 39 3.69 -2.51 13.27
CA LEU A 39 2.91 -3.71 12.99
C LEU A 39 3.82 -4.94 12.94
N SER A 40 3.27 -6.07 13.39
CA SER A 40 4.04 -7.33 13.48
C SER A 40 4.58 -7.83 12.14
N THR A 41 3.85 -7.61 11.04
CA THR A 41 4.28 -8.07 9.71
C THR A 41 3.77 -7.19 8.56
N PRO A 42 4.52 -7.11 7.44
CA PRO A 42 4.03 -6.51 6.19
C PRO A 42 2.80 -7.23 5.63
N ARG A 43 2.63 -8.52 5.94
CA ARG A 43 1.45 -9.30 5.53
C ARG A 43 0.17 -8.77 6.17
N LEU A 44 0.25 -8.25 7.40
CA LEU A 44 -0.91 -7.63 8.06
C LEU A 44 -1.37 -6.39 7.29
N VAL A 45 -0.44 -5.53 6.85
CA VAL A 45 -0.74 -4.39 5.97
C VAL A 45 -1.44 -4.89 4.70
N GLY A 46 -0.89 -5.91 4.04
CA GLY A 46 -1.52 -6.50 2.85
C GLY A 46 -2.96 -6.96 3.08
N LYS A 47 -3.26 -7.60 4.21
CA LYS A 47 -4.63 -8.02 4.57
C LYS A 47 -5.56 -6.82 4.82
N ILE A 48 -5.07 -5.78 5.49
CA ILE A 48 -5.83 -4.54 5.71
C ILE A 48 -6.15 -3.86 4.38
N LEU A 49 -5.18 -3.74 3.48
CA LEU A 49 -5.38 -3.11 2.17
C LEU A 49 -6.36 -3.86 1.26
N HIS A 50 -6.53 -5.18 1.45
CA HIS A 50 -7.60 -5.94 0.77
C HIS A 50 -9.01 -5.57 1.26
N GLN A 51 -9.12 -4.99 2.46
CA GLN A 51 -10.40 -4.53 3.04
C GLN A 51 -10.62 -3.03 2.82
N ASN A 52 -9.77 -2.38 2.01
CA ASN A 52 -9.92 -0.96 1.72
C ASN A 52 -11.31 -0.70 1.10
N PRO A 53 -12.16 0.13 1.74
CA PRO A 53 -13.51 0.37 1.25
C PRO A 53 -13.55 1.30 0.03
N ASP A 54 -12.55 2.17 -0.14
CA ASP A 54 -12.48 3.13 -1.24
C ASP A 54 -11.04 3.48 -1.61
N SER A 55 -10.60 3.02 -2.79
CA SER A 55 -9.26 3.32 -3.32
C SER A 55 -9.04 4.79 -3.73
N SER A 56 -10.11 5.59 -3.81
CA SER A 56 -10.06 7.00 -4.17
C SER A 56 -9.69 7.85 -2.95
N GLN A 57 -10.34 7.56 -1.81
CA GLN A 57 -10.01 8.17 -0.52
C GLN A 57 -8.69 7.62 0.04
N PHE A 58 -8.46 6.31 -0.04
CA PHE A 58 -7.28 5.64 0.50
C PHE A 58 -6.44 5.04 -0.65
N PRO A 59 -5.41 5.74 -1.16
CA PRO A 59 -4.72 5.40 -2.41
C PRO A 59 -3.74 4.21 -2.26
N CYS A 60 -4.28 3.02 -1.98
CA CYS A 60 -3.51 1.80 -1.74
C CYS A 60 -2.69 1.31 -2.95
N HIS A 61 -2.96 1.81 -4.18
CA HIS A 61 -2.11 1.54 -5.34
C HIS A 61 -0.68 2.06 -5.18
N ARG A 62 -0.46 3.06 -4.31
CA ARG A 62 0.86 3.61 -3.96
C ARG A 62 1.70 2.68 -3.07
N VAL A 63 1.18 1.52 -2.66
CA VAL A 63 1.91 0.54 -1.86
C VAL A 63 2.41 -0.61 -2.74
N VAL A 64 3.72 -0.79 -2.77
CA VAL A 64 4.40 -1.82 -3.60
C VAL A 64 5.22 -2.79 -2.75
N PHE A 65 5.71 -3.87 -3.36
CA PHE A 65 6.67 -4.75 -2.69
C PHE A 65 8.01 -4.05 -2.44
N SER A 66 8.79 -4.59 -1.51
CA SER A 66 10.11 -4.04 -1.13
C SER A 66 11.12 -3.96 -2.28
N ASP A 67 10.91 -4.72 -3.34
CA ASP A 67 11.75 -4.71 -4.55
C ASP A 67 11.15 -3.87 -5.69
N GLY A 68 10.08 -3.13 -5.43
CA GLY A 68 9.38 -2.28 -6.40
C GLY A 68 8.39 -3.03 -7.29
N ARG A 69 8.19 -4.34 -7.11
CA ARG A 69 7.12 -5.06 -7.83
C ARG A 69 5.74 -4.61 -7.40
N LEU A 70 4.81 -4.65 -8.34
CA LEU A 70 3.39 -4.42 -8.11
C LEU A 70 2.75 -5.63 -7.41
N ALA A 71 1.60 -5.43 -6.78
CA ALA A 71 0.82 -6.47 -6.12
C ALA A 71 -0.01 -7.26 -7.16
N PRO A 72 0.24 -8.57 -7.37
CA PRO A 72 -0.56 -9.39 -8.29
C PRO A 72 -2.05 -9.35 -7.94
N GLY A 73 -2.35 -9.46 -6.65
CA GLY A 73 -3.71 -9.43 -6.10
C GLY A 73 -4.17 -8.05 -5.66
N TYR A 74 -3.75 -6.98 -6.33
CA TYR A 74 -4.27 -5.65 -6.03
C TYR A 74 -5.81 -5.65 -6.08
N ALA A 75 -6.46 -5.31 -4.97
CA ALA A 75 -7.90 -5.56 -4.76
C ALA A 75 -8.81 -4.84 -5.77
N PHE A 76 -8.34 -3.73 -6.36
CA PHE A 76 -9.11 -2.91 -7.29
C PHE A 76 -8.72 -3.16 -8.76
N GLY A 77 -8.60 -4.42 -9.17
CA GLY A 77 -8.38 -4.79 -10.59
C GLY A 77 -6.99 -5.34 -10.94
N GLY A 78 -6.22 -5.78 -9.94
CA GLY A 78 -4.94 -6.47 -10.14
C GLY A 78 -3.78 -5.57 -10.57
N ALA A 79 -2.62 -6.17 -10.80
CA ALA A 79 -1.36 -5.46 -11.03
C ALA A 79 -1.40 -4.48 -12.23
N LYS A 80 -2.14 -4.79 -13.30
CA LYS A 80 -2.25 -3.90 -14.47
C LYS A 80 -2.96 -2.59 -14.13
N VAL A 81 -4.04 -2.64 -13.36
CA VAL A 81 -4.74 -1.43 -12.91
C VAL A 81 -3.89 -0.64 -11.92
N GLN A 82 -3.17 -1.33 -11.04
CA GLN A 82 -2.19 -0.68 -10.16
C GLN A 82 -1.13 0.09 -10.97
N GLU A 83 -0.57 -0.53 -12.00
CA GLU A 83 0.40 0.10 -12.89
C GLU A 83 -0.16 1.35 -13.56
N GLN A 84 -1.36 1.25 -14.15
CA GLN A 84 -2.02 2.37 -14.83
C GLN A 84 -2.21 3.58 -13.89
N LYS A 85 -2.69 3.34 -12.67
CA LYS A 85 -2.86 4.38 -11.66
C LYS A 85 -1.51 5.03 -11.30
N LEU A 86 -0.48 4.22 -11.02
CA LEU A 86 0.86 4.72 -10.70
C LEU A 86 1.46 5.57 -11.83
N ARG A 87 1.33 5.10 -13.09
CA ARG A 87 1.82 5.85 -14.27
C ARG A 87 1.05 7.15 -14.47
N ALA A 88 -0.26 7.17 -14.26
CA ALA A 88 -1.07 8.39 -14.32
C ALA A 88 -0.67 9.42 -13.25
N GLU A 89 -0.04 8.98 -12.17
CA GLU A 89 0.53 9.86 -11.13
C GLU A 89 1.98 10.28 -11.41
N GLY A 90 2.61 9.80 -12.49
CA GLY A 90 3.99 10.13 -12.84
C GLY A 90 5.04 9.24 -12.16
N VAL A 91 4.65 8.09 -11.59
CA VAL A 91 5.60 7.14 -10.99
C VAL A 91 6.48 6.52 -12.08
N ILE A 92 7.78 6.51 -11.83
CA ILE A 92 8.80 6.02 -12.76
C ILE A 92 8.97 4.52 -12.59
N PHE A 93 9.02 3.80 -13.71
CA PHE A 93 9.25 2.36 -13.75
C PHE A 93 10.61 2.05 -14.38
N LYS A 94 11.33 1.10 -13.80
CA LYS A 94 12.54 0.48 -14.36
C LYS A 94 12.20 -0.96 -14.72
N LYS A 95 12.11 -1.24 -16.03
CA LYS A 95 11.54 -2.50 -16.55
C LYS A 95 10.10 -2.67 -16.03
N ASN A 96 9.82 -3.75 -15.30
CA ASN A 96 8.49 -4.10 -14.78
C ASN A 96 8.32 -3.80 -13.29
N LYS A 97 9.14 -2.91 -12.73
CA LYS A 97 9.12 -2.53 -11.30
C LYS A 97 9.18 -1.02 -11.16
N VAL A 98 8.60 -0.50 -10.09
CA VAL A 98 8.77 0.91 -9.71
C VAL A 98 10.24 1.18 -9.39
N ASP A 99 10.76 2.31 -9.89
CA ASP A 99 12.09 2.78 -9.53
C ASP A 99 12.05 3.43 -8.15
N LEU A 100 12.23 2.61 -7.11
CA LEU A 100 12.19 3.06 -5.71
C LEU A 100 13.22 4.16 -5.43
N SER A 101 14.35 4.23 -6.14
CA SER A 101 15.36 5.28 -5.93
C SER A 101 14.85 6.69 -6.25
N LYS A 102 13.80 6.80 -7.07
CA LYS A 102 13.20 8.08 -7.49
C LYS A 102 11.85 8.33 -6.83
N CYS A 103 11.09 7.26 -6.61
CA CYS A 103 9.69 7.35 -6.25
C CYS A 103 9.38 6.96 -4.79
N LEU A 104 10.34 6.46 -4.00
CA LEU A 104 10.09 6.18 -2.60
C LEU A 104 9.76 7.48 -1.83
N PHE A 105 8.72 7.41 -1.01
CA PHE A 105 8.29 8.41 -0.03
C PHE A 105 9.06 8.23 1.27
#